data_AF-A0A662PW68-F1
#
_entry.id   AF-A0A662PW68-F1
#
_cell.length_a   1.000
_cell.length_b   1.000
_cell.length_c   1.000
_cell.angle_alpha   90.00
_cell.angle_beta   90.00
_cell.angle_gamma   90.00
#
_symmetry.space_group_name_H-M   'P 1'
#
loop_
_entity.id
_entity.type
_entity.pdbx_description
1 polymer ?
#
loop_
_entity_poly.entity_id
_entity_poly.type
_entity_poly.pdbx_seq_one_letter_code
_entity_poly.pdbx_strand_id
1 'polypeptide(L)' 'MPSHGSITKAGKVRSQTPKIEAKPRKGIIPRLRNRYNFIKRIVEAPEEPTHRRRR' A
#
# COMPACT_ATOMS: atom_id res chain seq x y z
N MET A 1 -18.23 -24.91 -35.25
CA MET A 1 -18.25 -24.51 -33.83
C MET A 1 -17.44 -23.23 -33.70
N PRO A 2 -17.98 -22.11 -33.18
CA PRO A 2 -17.19 -20.88 -33.06
C PRO A 2 -16.16 -21.09 -31.95
N SER A 3 -14.89 -21.19 -32.34
CA SER A 3 -13.72 -21.45 -31.48
C SER A 3 -13.30 -20.25 -30.62
N HIS A 4 -13.92 -19.09 -30.82
CA HIS A 4 -13.44 -17.81 -30.30
C HIS A 4 -14.47 -17.19 -29.35
N GLY A 5 -14.10 -17.13 -28.07
CA GLY A 5 -14.90 -16.52 -27.02
C GLY A 5 -15.02 -14.99 -27.17
N SER A 6 -15.95 -14.39 -26.42
CA SER A 6 -16.22 -12.95 -26.50
C SER A 6 -15.04 -12.12 -25.97
N ILE A 7 -14.32 -11.45 -26.88
CA ILE A 7 -13.23 -10.50 -26.58
C ILE A 7 -13.73 -9.23 -25.88
N THR A 8 -15.04 -8.96 -25.93
CA THR A 8 -15.68 -7.73 -25.43
C THR A 8 -15.43 -7.41 -23.95
N LYS A 9 -15.03 -8.40 -23.13
CA LYS A 9 -14.73 -8.21 -21.70
C LYS A 9 -13.27 -7.86 -21.42
N ALA A 10 -12.39 -7.92 -22.42
CA ALA A 10 -10.97 -7.67 -22.26
C ALA A 10 -10.74 -6.22 -21.77
N GLY A 11 -10.08 -6.05 -20.64
CA GLY A 11 -9.70 -4.74 -20.11
C GLY A 11 -10.85 -3.87 -19.56
N LYS A 12 -12.12 -4.31 -19.61
CA LYS A 12 -13.30 -3.54 -19.20
C LYS A 12 -13.14 -2.87 -17.82
N VAL A 13 -12.67 -3.62 -16.83
CA VAL A 13 -12.53 -3.11 -15.46
C VAL A 13 -11.43 -2.04 -15.39
N ARG A 14 -10.33 -2.23 -16.11
CA ARG A 14 -9.19 -1.31 -16.11
C ARG A 14 -9.51 0.01 -16.81
N SER A 15 -10.34 -0.01 -17.86
CA SER A 15 -10.81 1.21 -18.54
C SER A 15 -11.93 1.92 -17.79
N GLN A 16 -12.74 1.18 -17.02
CA GLN A 16 -13.80 1.76 -16.18
C GLN A 16 -13.25 2.48 -14.94
N THR A 17 -12.10 2.06 -14.40
CA THR A 17 -11.52 2.72 -13.23
C THR A 17 -10.93 4.09 -13.60
N PRO A 18 -11.41 5.21 -13.02
CA PRO A 18 -10.83 6.52 -13.28
C PRO A 18 -9.37 6.57 -12.80
N LYS A 19 -8.50 7.19 -13.59
CA LYS A 19 -7.10 7.36 -13.20
C LYS A 19 -6.99 8.44 -12.12
N ILE A 20 -6.50 8.04 -10.95
CA ILE A 20 -6.17 8.97 -9.86
C ILE A 20 -4.65 9.20 -9.87
N GLU A 21 -4.22 10.45 -9.76
CA GLU A 21 -2.82 10.81 -9.68
C GLU A 21 -2.19 10.41 -8.34
N ALA A 22 -0.90 10.08 -8.38
CA ALA A 22 -0.16 9.78 -7.16
C ALA A 22 0.16 11.07 -6.40
N LYS A 23 -0.08 11.08 -5.08
CA LYS A 23 0.35 12.20 -4.23
C LYS A 23 1.88 12.30 -4.24
N PRO A 24 2.48 13.49 -4.43
CA PRO A 24 3.92 13.65 -4.36
C PRO A 24 4.40 13.28 -2.95
N ARG A 25 5.42 12.42 -2.86
CA ARG A 25 6.03 12.01 -1.59
C ARG A 25 7.54 12.17 -1.69
N LYS A 26 8.12 12.97 -0.80
CA LYS A 26 9.58 13.08 -0.68
C LYS A 26 10.09 11.99 0.26
N GLY A 27 10.92 11.09 -0.27
CA GLY A 27 11.64 10.12 0.55
C GLY A 27 12.70 10.80 1.41
N ILE A 28 12.93 10.29 2.61
CA ILE A 28 14.05 10.70 3.47
C ILE A 28 15.28 9.83 3.20
N ILE A 29 16.46 10.38 3.46
CA ILE A 29 17.75 9.68 3.32
C ILE A 29 17.79 8.46 4.26
N PRO A 30 18.43 7.33 3.87
CA PRO A 30 18.47 6.09 4.66
C PRO A 30 18.88 6.29 6.12
N ARG A 31 19.85 7.17 6.40
CA ARG A 31 20.30 7.47 7.78
C ARG A 31 19.16 7.99 8.67
N LEU A 32 18.34 8.90 8.14
CA LEU A 32 17.18 9.43 8.87
C LEU A 32 16.07 8.38 8.99
N ARG A 33 15.83 7.60 7.92
CA ARG A 33 14.87 6.50 7.96
C ARG A 33 15.21 5.50 9.06
N ASN A 34 16.47 5.10 9.16
CA ASN A 34 16.93 4.16 10.18
C ASN A 34 16.80 4.76 11.58
N ARG A 35 17.15 6.04 11.76
CA ARG A 35 16.97 6.76 13.04
C ARG A 35 15.50 6.79 13.47
N TYR A 36 14.58 7.19 12.58
CA TYR A 36 13.15 7.26 12.90
C TYR A 36 12.55 5.88 13.16
N ASN A 37 12.98 4.86 12.42
CA ASN A 37 12.57 3.49 12.69
C ASN A 37 13.05 3.00 14.05
N PHE A 38 14.29 3.31 14.44
CA PHE A 38 14.82 2.98 15.75
C PHE A 38 14.02 3.64 16.87
N ILE A 39 13.78 4.96 16.76
CA ILE A 39 12.97 5.70 17.73
C ILE A 39 11.59 5.08 17.85
N LYS A 40 10.87 4.91 16.73
CA LYS A 40 9.51 4.38 16.73
C LYS A 40 9.40 2.94 17.25
N ARG A 41 10.41 2.09 16.98
CA ARG A 41 10.35 0.64 17.27
C ARG A 41 10.97 0.24 18.60
N ILE A 42 11.89 1.04 19.13
CA ILE A 42 12.67 0.71 20.32
C ILE A 42 12.43 1.74 21.43
N VAL A 43 12.57 3.03 21.14
CA VAL A 43 12.44 4.10 22.16
C VAL A 43 10.98 4.34 22.53
N GLU A 44 10.10 4.39 21.53
CA GLU A 44 8.66 4.62 21.69
C GLU A 44 7.85 3.31 21.66
N ALA A 45 8.51 2.17 21.83
CA ALA A 45 7.83 0.88 21.85
C ALA A 45 6.87 0.82 23.04
N PRO A 46 5.58 0.52 22.83
CA PRO A 46 4.68 0.29 23.96
C PRO A 46 5.11 -0.98 24.69
N GLU A 47 5.14 -0.93 26.02
CA GLU A 47 5.52 -2.07 26.87
C GLU A 47 4.57 -3.27 26.68
N GLU A 48 3.30 -3.00 26.39
CA GLU A 48 2.30 -3.99 26.06
C GLU A 48 1.98 -3.96 24.56
N PRO A 49 2.05 -5.09 23.83
CA PRO A 49 1.59 -5.14 22.47
C PRO A 49 0.09 -4.81 22.47
N THR A 50 -0.31 -3.72 21.81
CA THR A 50 -1.71 -3.27 21.71
C THR A 50 -2.60 -4.21 20.88
N HIS A 51 -2.20 -5.47 20.72
CA HIS A 51 -2.97 -6.58 20.14
C HIS A 51 -4.21 -7.00 20.98
N ARG A 52 -4.59 -6.23 22.02
CA ARG A 52 -5.85 -6.42 22.77
C ARG A 52 -6.96 -5.42 22.45
N ARG A 53 -6.95 -4.75 21.28
CA ARG A 53 -8.11 -3.98 20.79
C ARG A 53 -8.51 -4.32 19.36
N ARG A 54 -8.67 -5.62 19.09
CA ARG A 54 -9.49 -6.12 17.99
C ARG A 54 -10.39 -7.25 18.54
N ARG A 55 -11.37 -6.86 19.33
CA ARG A 55 -12.68 -7.50 19.36
C ARG A 55 -13.67 -6.47 18.85
#